data_AF-A0A814KRK8-F1
#
_entry.id   AF-A0A814KRK8-F1
#
_cell.length_a   1.000
_cell.length_b   1.000
_cell.length_c   1.000
_cell.angle_alpha   90.00
_cell.angle_beta   90.00
_cell.angle_gamma   90.00
#
_symmetry.space_group_name_H-M   'P 1'
#
loop_
_entity.id
_entity.type
_entity.pdbx_description
1 polymer ?
#
loop_
_entity_poly.entity_id
_entity_poly.type
_entity_poly.pdbx_seq_one_letter_code
_entity_poly.pdbx_strand_id
1 'polypeptide(L)'
;MANVASLPSKDLECGICFELFRDPVLLPCGHSFDRKCITDYIRINRQPTVNCPKCRYLFDSHTILINNRSLLNIVRSFKSIQPTRATVYEIYLLGTNTSMRYSDGLSGLFGASRLELAEALIKNVLKNR
;
A
#
# COMPACT_ATOMS: atom_id res chain seq x y z
N MET A 1 -17.77 1.36 16.29
CA MET A 1 -17.27 0.34 15.35
C MET A 1 -16.26 1.02 14.45
N ALA A 2 -15.00 0.60 14.44
CA ALA A 2 -13.96 1.28 13.68
C ALA A 2 -14.27 1.18 12.17
N ASN A 3 -14.30 2.33 11.52
CA ASN A 3 -14.48 2.43 10.08
C ASN A 3 -13.29 1.73 9.41
N VAL A 4 -13.54 0.64 8.69
CA VAL A 4 -12.53 -0.07 7.88
C VAL A 4 -12.17 0.74 6.62
N ALA A 5 -12.73 1.95 6.46
CA ALA A 5 -12.33 2.88 5.41
C ALA A 5 -10.84 3.22 5.54
N SER A 6 -10.11 2.73 4.55
CA SER A 6 -8.73 3.08 4.22
C SER A 6 -7.74 2.93 5.37
N LEU A 7 -7.16 1.73 5.52
CA LEU A 7 -5.78 1.69 6.00
C LEU A 7 -4.97 2.60 5.05
N PRO A 8 -4.28 3.65 5.54
CA PRO A 8 -3.41 4.45 4.70
C PRO A 8 -2.37 3.51 4.07
N SER A 9 -2.17 3.57 2.75
CA SER A 9 -1.15 2.76 2.07
C SER A 9 0.20 2.82 2.79
N LYS A 10 0.51 3.99 3.35
CA LYS A 10 1.71 4.31 4.15
C LYS A 10 1.93 3.40 5.36
N ASP A 11 0.88 2.88 6.00
CA ASP A 11 1.00 1.98 7.14
C ASP A 11 1.38 0.54 6.72
N LEU A 12 1.25 0.24 5.43
CA LEU A 12 1.60 -1.04 4.80
C LEU A 12 2.89 -0.96 4.00
N GLU A 13 3.60 0.16 4.07
CA GLU A 13 4.86 0.41 3.35
C GLU A 13 6.07 0.22 4.27
N CYS A 14 7.15 -0.29 3.70
CA CYS A 14 8.41 -0.38 4.39
C CYS A 14 9.05 1.00 4.54
N GLY A 15 9.38 1.40 5.78
CA GLY A 15 10.02 2.70 6.05
C GLY A 15 11.46 2.87 5.55
N ILE A 16 11.97 1.97 4.70
CA ILE A 16 13.30 2.07 4.06
C ILE A 16 13.14 2.22 2.55
N CYS A 17 12.41 1.31 1.89
CA CYS A 17 12.21 1.35 0.44
C CYS A 17 10.93 2.08 0.00
N PHE A 18 10.05 2.41 0.94
CA PHE A 18 8.75 3.07 0.72
C PHE A 18 7.79 2.30 -0.21
N GLU A 19 8.02 1.00 -0.36
CA GLU A 19 7.16 0.08 -1.10
C GLU A 19 6.32 -0.75 -0.14
N LEU A 20 5.16 -1.24 -0.62
CA LEU A 20 4.34 -2.20 0.13
C LEU A 20 5.17 -3.41 0.56
N PHE A 21 5.01 -3.83 1.82
CA PHE A 21 5.76 -4.97 2.36
C PHE A 21 5.63 -6.24 1.49
N ARG A 22 6.77 -6.88 1.23
CA ARG A 22 6.87 -8.15 0.49
C ARG A 22 7.32 -9.29 1.39
N ASP A 23 8.28 -9.02 2.27
CA ASP A 23 8.78 -9.96 3.27
C ASP A 23 9.07 -9.22 4.58
N PRO A 24 8.01 -8.78 5.30
CA PRO A 24 8.16 -7.98 6.49
C PRO A 24 8.73 -8.80 7.64
N VAL A 25 9.73 -8.26 8.33
CA VAL A 25 10.32 -8.80 9.55
C VAL A 25 10.22 -7.79 10.69
N LEU A 26 10.04 -8.29 11.91
CA LEU A 26 9.96 -7.50 13.14
C LEU A 26 11.34 -7.30 13.76
N LEU A 27 11.61 -6.07 14.15
CA LEU A 27 12.68 -5.73 15.09
C LEU A 27 12.21 -5.89 16.55
N PRO A 28 13.13 -5.97 17.53
CA PRO A 28 12.79 -6.05 18.95
C PRO A 28 11.91 -4.90 19.45
N CYS A 29 11.99 -3.72 18.82
CA CYS A 29 11.14 -2.58 19.14
C CYS A 29 9.72 -2.65 18.55
N GLY A 30 9.37 -3.73 17.82
CA GLY A 30 8.06 -3.93 17.21
C GLY A 30 7.88 -3.30 15.81
N HIS A 31 8.83 -2.51 15.32
CA HIS A 31 8.76 -1.97 13.96
C HIS A 31 9.10 -3.03 12.90
N SER A 32 8.38 -2.99 11.78
CA SER A 32 8.57 -3.92 10.65
C SER A 32 9.26 -3.27 9.46
N PHE A 33 10.12 -4.03 8.78
CA PHE A 33 10.83 -3.65 7.56
C PHE A 33 10.89 -4.84 6.59
N ASP A 34 11.03 -4.63 5.28
CA ASP A 34 11.35 -5.74 4.37
C ASP A 34 12.70 -6.36 4.78
N ARG A 35 12.77 -7.70 4.82
CA ARG A 35 13.96 -8.46 5.26
C ARG A 35 15.24 -7.99 4.57
N LYS A 36 15.20 -7.84 3.25
CA LYS A 36 16.35 -7.35 2.46
C LYS A 36 16.79 -5.96 2.92
N CYS A 37 15.84 -5.03 3.06
CA CYS A 37 16.12 -3.65 3.43
C CYS A 37 16.78 -3.54 4.81
N ILE A 38 16.26 -4.24 5.82
CA ILE A 38 16.84 -4.17 7.17
C ILE A 38 18.16 -4.93 7.27
N THR A 39 18.33 -6.02 6.53
CA THR A 39 19.60 -6.77 6.47
C THR A 39 20.69 -5.94 5.81
N ASP A 40 20.40 -5.26 4.71
CA ASP A 40 21.32 -4.34 4.05
C ASP A 40 21.70 -3.17 4.98
N TYR A 41 20.72 -2.59 5.69
CA TYR A 41 20.95 -1.53 6.67
C TYR A 41 21.88 -1.96 7.82
N ILE A 42 21.66 -3.16 8.38
CA ILE A 42 22.54 -3.73 9.43
C ILE A 42 23.95 -3.95 8.89
N ARG A 43 24.08 -4.54 7.68
CA ARG A 43 25.38 -4.82 7.04
C ARG A 43 26.20 -3.55 6.79
N ILE A 44 25.56 -2.45 6.43
CA ILE A 44 26.24 -1.18 6.13
C ILE A 44 26.79 -0.54 7.41
N ASN A 45 26.08 -0.64 8.54
CA ASN A 45 26.52 -0.01 9.79
C ASN A 45 27.76 -0.67 10.43
N ARG A 46 28.01 -1.97 10.18
CA ARG A 46 29.20 -2.71 10.66
C ARG A 46 29.48 -2.59 12.18
N GLN A 47 28.45 -2.28 12.97
CA GLN A 47 28.54 -2.11 14.41
C GLN A 47 27.89 -3.30 15.15
N PRO A 48 28.32 -3.61 16.38
CA PRO A 48 27.69 -4.66 17.19
C PRO A 48 26.25 -4.31 17.57
N THR A 49 25.93 -3.01 17.62
CA THR A 49 24.58 -2.50 17.87
C THR A 49 24.16 -1.57 16.74
N VAL A 50 22.87 -1.61 16.40
CA VAL A 50 22.29 -0.81 15.32
C VAL A 50 20.99 -0.17 15.81
N ASN A 51 20.70 1.06 15.36
CA ASN A 51 19.47 1.76 15.70
C ASN A 51 18.34 1.38 14.74
N CYS A 52 17.12 1.21 15.24
CA CYS A 52 15.94 1.11 14.39
C CYS A 52 15.82 2.36 13.50
N PRO A 53 15.64 2.22 12.16
CA PRO A 53 15.51 3.37 11.26
C PRO A 53 14.34 4.31 11.61
N LYS A 54 13.29 3.77 12.26
CA LYS A 54 12.05 4.51 12.59
C LYS A 54 12.09 5.15 13.98
N CYS A 55 12.34 4.40 15.04
CA CYS A 55 12.27 4.90 16.43
C CYS A 55 13.62 5.04 17.13
N ARG A 56 14.73 4.75 16.43
CA ARG A 56 16.11 4.81 16.95
C ARG A 56 16.43 3.88 18.12
N TYR A 57 15.53 2.99 18.51
CA TYR A 57 15.80 1.92 19.49
C TYR A 57 17.05 1.12 19.10
N LEU A 58 17.98 0.96 20.03
CA LEU A 58 19.21 0.19 19.84
C LEU A 58 18.96 -1.30 20.01
N PHE A 59 19.40 -2.11 19.05
CA PHE A 59 19.34 -3.56 19.12
C PHE A 59 20.64 -4.20 18.61
N ASP A 60 20.87 -5.46 18.99
CA ASP A 60 22.03 -6.24 18.57
C ASP A 60 21.97 -6.53 17.05
N SER A 61 23.08 -6.29 16.33
CA SER A 61 23.12 -6.50 14.88
C SER A 61 23.01 -7.97 14.45
N HIS A 62 23.28 -8.91 15.36
CA HIS A 62 23.12 -10.35 15.19
C HIS A 62 21.74 -10.86 15.61
N THR A 63 20.79 -9.97 15.93
CA THR A 63 19.45 -10.39 16.35
C THR A 63 18.74 -11.19 15.25
N ILE A 64 17.98 -12.20 15.66
CA ILE A 64 17.20 -13.03 14.75
C ILE A 64 15.97 -12.23 14.28
N LEU A 65 15.88 -12.02 12.97
CA LEU A 65 14.75 -11.31 12.35
C LEU A 65 13.53 -12.22 12.21
N ILE A 66 12.49 -11.93 13.00
CA ILE A 66 11.24 -12.70 13.06
C ILE A 66 10.31 -12.27 11.91
N ASN A 67 9.76 -13.23 11.17
CA ASN A 67 8.80 -12.96 10.09
C ASN A 67 7.47 -12.42 10.64
N ASN A 68 6.94 -11.36 10.04
CA ASN A 68 5.62 -10.82 10.35
C ASN A 68 4.56 -11.30 9.34
N ARG A 69 4.14 -12.56 9.47
CA ARG A 69 3.16 -13.18 8.57
C ARG A 69 1.81 -12.46 8.60
N SER A 70 1.41 -11.94 9.75
CA SER A 70 0.15 -11.20 9.92
C SER A 70 0.13 -9.94 9.07
N LEU A 71 1.20 -9.13 9.13
CA LEU A 71 1.34 -7.94 8.29
C LEU A 71 1.37 -8.29 6.80
N LEU A 72 2.06 -9.36 6.41
CA LEU A 72 2.07 -9.83 5.03
C LEU A 72 0.67 -10.23 4.54
N ASN A 73 -0.13 -10.89 5.39
CA ASN A 73 -1.50 -11.27 5.05
C ASN A 73 -2.43 -10.05 4.92
N ILE A 74 -2.23 -9.02 5.76
CA ILE A 74 -2.95 -7.75 5.64
C ILE A 74 -2.60 -7.08 4.30
N VAL A 75 -1.32 -7.01 3.93
CA VAL A 75 -0.88 -6.42 2.64
C VAL A 75 -1.47 -7.19 1.45
N ARG A 76 -1.53 -8.53 1.53
CA ARG A 76 -2.17 -9.35 0.49
C ARG A 76 -3.66 -9.07 0.36
N SER A 77 -4.35 -9.00 1.48
CA SER A 77 -5.80 -8.69 1.53
C SER A 77 -6.07 -7.28 1.00
N PHE A 78 -5.21 -6.32 1.34
CA PHE A 78 -5.24 -4.97 0.80
C PHE A 78 -5.09 -4.99 -0.73
N LYS A 79 -4.12 -5.74 -1.27
CA LYS A 79 -3.93 -5.88 -2.72
C LYS A 79 -5.11 -6.54 -3.44
N SER A 80 -5.83 -7.47 -2.80
CA SER A 80 -6.98 -8.15 -3.42
C SER A 80 -8.26 -7.30 -3.44
N ILE A 81 -8.39 -6.35 -2.51
CA ILE A 81 -9.56 -5.45 -2.43
C ILE A 81 -9.39 -4.24 -3.35
N GLN A 82 -8.15 -3.93 -3.76
CA GLN A 82 -7.89 -2.82 -4.68
C GLN A 82 -8.46 -3.13 -6.07
N PRO A 83 -9.42 -2.34 -6.57
CA PRO A 83 -9.98 -2.55 -7.89
C PRO A 83 -8.85 -2.40 -8.93
N THR A 84 -8.66 -3.46 -9.71
CA THR A 84 -7.72 -3.48 -10.83
C THR A 84 -8.29 -2.69 -12.01
N ARG A 85 -7.44 -2.32 -12.97
CA ARG A 85 -7.91 -1.68 -14.22
C ARG A 85 -8.99 -2.54 -14.90
N ALA A 86 -8.83 -3.86 -14.90
CA ALA A 86 -9.80 -4.80 -15.46
C ALA A 86 -11.14 -4.76 -14.71
N THR A 87 -11.13 -4.79 -13.37
CA THR A 87 -12.39 -4.72 -12.59
C THR A 87 -13.10 -3.38 -12.73
N VAL A 88 -12.36 -2.26 -12.84
CA VAL A 88 -12.97 -0.94 -13.10
C VAL A 88 -13.63 -0.90 -14.49
N TYR A 89 -12.95 -1.45 -15.50
CA TYR A 89 -13.53 -1.59 -16.85
C TYR A 89 -14.78 -2.48 -16.84
N GLU A 90 -14.75 -3.63 -16.19
CA GLU A 90 -15.90 -4.52 -16.11
C GLU A 90 -17.09 -3.87 -15.40
N ILE A 91 -16.88 -3.20 -14.26
CA ILE A 91 -17.94 -2.45 -13.56
C ILE A 91 -18.56 -1.39 -14.48
N TYR A 92 -17.75 -0.67 -15.25
CA TYR A 92 -18.21 0.39 -16.15
C TYR A 92 -18.93 -0.16 -17.42
N LEU A 93 -18.45 -1.28 -17.97
CA LEU A 93 -19.05 -1.95 -19.13
C LEU A 93 -20.36 -2.66 -18.76
N LEU A 94 -20.44 -3.25 -17.56
CA LEU A 94 -21.62 -3.94 -17.04
C LEU A 94 -22.73 -2.97 -16.56
N GLY A 95 -22.48 -1.66 -16.56
CA GLY A 95 -23.53 -0.65 -16.34
C GLY A 95 -24.23 -0.77 -14.98
N THR A 96 -23.56 -1.27 -13.94
CA THR A 96 -24.19 -1.36 -12.62
C THR A 96 -24.35 0.03 -12.03
N ASN A 97 -25.60 0.33 -11.71
CA ASN A 97 -26.17 1.56 -11.18
C ASN A 97 -25.58 1.95 -9.80
N THR A 98 -24.27 2.22 -9.69
CA THR A 98 -23.79 2.99 -8.54
C THR A 98 -24.22 4.42 -8.76
N SER A 99 -25.35 4.78 -8.14
CA SER A 99 -25.76 6.15 -7.87
C SER A 99 -24.73 6.78 -6.92
N MET A 100 -23.51 6.99 -7.39
CA MET A 100 -22.57 7.88 -6.73
C MET A 100 -23.00 9.27 -7.14
N ARG A 101 -23.73 9.94 -6.25
CA ARG A 101 -23.95 11.38 -6.34
C ARG A 101 -22.58 12.05 -6.26
N TYR A 102 -21.94 12.25 -7.40
CA TYR A 102 -20.93 13.28 -7.57
C TYR A 102 -21.69 14.61 -7.69
N SER A 103 -22.17 15.12 -6.55
CA SER A 103 -22.46 16.53 -6.43
C SER A 103 -21.10 17.22 -6.43
N ASP A 104 -20.65 17.63 -7.62
CA ASP A 104 -20.02 18.93 -7.88
C ASP A 104 -19.43 18.93 -9.30
N GLY A 105 -20.14 19.59 -10.22
CA GLY A 105 -19.57 20.34 -11.33
C GLY A 105 -18.84 19.59 -12.45
N LEU A 106 -19.55 18.79 -13.26
CA LEU A 106 -19.13 18.52 -14.65
C LEU A 106 -20.36 18.56 -15.58
N SER A 107 -20.95 19.75 -15.69
CA SER A 107 -21.79 20.10 -16.83
C SER A 107 -20.89 20.28 -18.06
N GLY A 108 -20.61 19.20 -18.80
CA GLY A 108 -19.97 19.32 -20.11
C GLY A 108 -19.14 18.14 -20.55
N LEU A 109 -19.76 16.99 -20.80
CA LEU A 109 -19.15 15.94 -21.65
C LEU A 109 -20.24 15.30 -22.52
N PHE A 110 -20.86 16.10 -23.39
CA PHE A 110 -21.48 15.56 -24.60
C PHE A 110 -20.34 15.25 -25.58
N GLY A 111 -19.93 13.98 -25.68
CA GLY A 111 -19.04 13.52 -26.76
C GLY A 111 -17.97 12.49 -26.43
N ALA A 112 -17.71 12.15 -25.17
CA ALA A 112 -16.73 11.11 -24.85
C ALA A 112 -17.35 9.71 -25.03
N SER A 113 -16.70 8.86 -25.81
CA SER A 113 -17.06 7.44 -25.90
C SER A 113 -16.94 6.78 -24.53
N ARG A 114 -17.71 5.70 -24.32
CA ARG A 114 -17.64 4.88 -23.10
C ARG A 114 -16.19 4.44 -22.78
N LEU A 115 -15.35 4.23 -23.80
CA LEU A 115 -13.94 3.93 -23.61
C LEU A 115 -13.15 5.13 -23.06
N GLU A 116 -13.31 6.32 -23.63
CA GLU A 116 -12.57 7.53 -23.20
C GLU A 116 -12.92 7.92 -21.76
N LEU A 117 -14.19 7.77 -21.37
CA LEU A 117 -14.61 8.02 -19.99
C LEU A 117 -14.06 6.97 -19.03
N ALA A 118 -14.05 5.69 -19.41
CA ALA A 118 -13.45 4.62 -18.62
C ALA A 118 -11.93 4.82 -18.46
N GLU A 119 -11.23 5.22 -19.52
CA GLU A 119 -9.80 5.53 -19.46
C GLU A 119 -9.50 6.72 -18.55
N ALA A 120 -10.31 7.78 -18.61
CA ALA A 120 -10.16 8.95 -17.75
C ALA A 120 -10.44 8.62 -16.28
N LEU A 121 -11.47 7.82 -16.00
CA LEU A 121 -11.79 7.34 -14.65
C LEU A 121 -10.68 6.45 -14.10
N ILE A 122 -10.17 5.53 -14.90
CA ILE A 122 -9.02 4.70 -14.53
C ILE A 122 -7.80 5.57 -14.27
N LYS A 123 -7.49 6.55 -15.14
CA LYS A 123 -6.40 7.49 -14.92
C LYS A 123 -6.58 8.25 -13.61
N ASN A 124 -7.79 8.72 -13.26
CA ASN A 124 -8.06 9.44 -12.01
C ASN A 124 -7.96 8.54 -10.76
N VAL A 125 -8.52 7.34 -10.79
CA VAL A 125 -8.41 6.35 -9.69
C VAL A 125 -6.95 5.94 -9.48
N LEU A 126 -6.15 5.90 -10.56
CA LEU A 126 -4.72 5.63 -10.47
C LEU A 126 -3.89 6.88 -10.09
N LYS A 127 -4.35 8.10 -10.39
CA LYS A 127 -3.65 9.38 -10.08
C LYS A 127 -3.84 9.84 -8.64
N ASN A 128 -4.96 9.48 -8.01
CA ASN A 128 -5.24 9.75 -6.60
C ASN A 128 -4.71 8.64 -5.66
N ARG A 129 -3.74 7.86 -6.14
CA ARG A 129 -2.96 6.89 -5.36
C ARG A 129 -1.77 7.57 -4.70
#